data_AF-A0A7L2ZTK3-F1
#
_entry.id   AF-A0A7L2ZTK3-F1
#
_cell.length_a   1.000
_cell.length_b   1.000
_cell.length_c   1.000
_cell.angle_alpha   90.00
_cell.angle_beta   90.00
_cell.angle_gamma   90.00
#
_symmetry.space_group_name_H-M   'P 1'
#
loop_
_entity.id
_entity.type
_entity.pdbx_description
1 polymer ?
#
loop_
_entity_poly.entity_id
_entity_poly.type
_entity_poly.pdbx_seq_one_letter_code
_entity_poly.pdbx_strand_id
1 'polypeptide(L)' 'RKFLQSIYHKKIQATNTNCEVTADVRHDGSEPVVDVMFADGDRLIMKGAHLTTGEMLTALASRCNAKDLKEEQKSKKKKP' A
#
# COMPACT_ATOMS: atom_id res chain seq x y z
N ARG A 1 -3.74 -14.41 -0.01
CA ARG A 1 -3.01 -14.47 1.29
C ARG A 1 -1.52 -14.12 1.18
N LYS A 2 -0.78 -14.55 0.14
CA LYS A 2 0.66 -14.26 -0.02
C LYS A 2 1.04 -12.78 0.11
N PHE A 3 0.27 -11.87 -0.50
CA PHE A 3 0.47 -10.42 -0.40
C PHE A 3 0.50 -9.93 1.06
N LEU A 4 -0.50 -10.28 1.87
CA LEU A 4 -0.57 -9.89 3.27
C LEU A 4 0.64 -10.39 4.06
N GLN A 5 1.09 -11.62 3.80
CA GLN A 5 2.29 -12.17 4.43
C GLN A 5 3.55 -11.38 4.10
N SER A 6 3.69 -10.91 2.86
CA SER A 6 4.82 -10.06 2.45
C SER A 6 4.80 -8.72 3.18
N ILE A 7 3.66 -8.04 3.24
CA ILE A 7 3.53 -6.72 3.89
C ILE A 7 3.70 -6.82 5.41
N TYR A 8 3.20 -7.89 6.04
CA TYR A 8 3.31 -8.10 7.48
C TYR A 8 4.73 -8.49 7.93
N HIS A 9 5.70 -8.58 7.03
CA HIS A 9 7.08 -8.91 7.38
C HIS A 9 7.68 -7.80 8.27
N LYS A 10 8.35 -8.18 9.37
CA LYS A 10 8.91 -7.25 10.37
C LYS A 10 9.78 -6.15 9.76
N LYS A 11 10.56 -6.49 8.72
CA LYS A 11 11.39 -5.51 8.00
C LYS A 11 10.58 -4.40 7.33
N ILE A 12 9.38 -4.71 6.83
CA ILE A 12 8.48 -3.74 6.18
C ILE A 12 7.76 -2.91 7.24
N GLN A 13 7.25 -3.54 8.29
CA GLN A 13 6.62 -2.78 9.39
C GLN A 13 7.61 -1.82 10.08
N ALA A 14 8.89 -2.18 10.15
CA ALA A 14 9.92 -1.34 10.73
C ALA A 14 10.25 -0.09 9.90
N THR A 15 9.92 -0.04 8.60
CA THR A 15 10.19 1.16 7.79
C THR A 15 9.21 2.30 8.11
N ASN A 16 7.99 1.96 8.55
CA ASN A 16 6.99 2.95 8.92
C ASN A 16 6.09 2.41 10.04
N THR A 17 6.40 2.79 11.28
CA THR A 17 5.63 2.42 12.47
C THR A 17 4.25 3.09 12.55
N ASN A 18 4.04 4.16 11.77
CA ASN A 18 2.73 4.82 11.69
C ASN A 18 1.80 4.14 10.67
N CYS A 19 2.31 3.18 9.88
CA CYS A 19 1.52 2.45 8.90
C CYS A 19 0.79 1.29 9.59
N GLU A 20 -0.53 1.40 9.71
CA GLU A 20 -1.38 0.34 10.24
C GLU A 20 -1.74 -0.67 9.14
N VAL A 21 -1.53 -1.96 9.42
CA VAL A 21 -1.87 -3.05 8.51
C VAL A 21 -2.95 -3.92 9.13
N THR A 22 -4.18 -3.77 8.65
CA THR A 22 -5.35 -4.53 9.09
C THR A 22 -5.74 -5.62 8.09
N ALA A 23 -6.26 -6.74 8.58
CA ALA A 23 -6.81 -7.81 7.74
C ALA A 23 -8.22 -8.15 8.20
N ASP A 24 -9.20 -7.96 7.30
CA ASP A 24 -10.58 -8.37 7.49
C ASP A 24 -10.82 -9.69 6.75
N VAL A 25 -11.20 -10.75 7.47
CA VAL A 25 -11.41 -12.09 6.92
C VAL A 25 -12.89 -12.39 6.92
N ARG A 26 -13.47 -12.47 5.72
CA ARG A 26 -14.90 -12.75 5.53
C ARG A 26 -15.13 -14.14 4.94
N HIS A 27 -16.26 -14.75 5.28
CA HIS A 27 -16.76 -16.02 4.74
C HIS A 27 -18.05 -15.83 3.92
N ASP A 28 -18.25 -14.62 3.39
CA ASP A 28 -19.44 -14.20 2.62
C ASP A 28 -19.31 -14.51 1.11
N GLY A 29 -18.22 -15.14 0.68
CA GLY A 29 -17.95 -15.41 -0.73
C GLY A 29 -17.51 -14.18 -1.52
N SER A 30 -17.25 -13.04 -0.87
CA SER A 30 -16.77 -11.83 -1.52
C SER A 30 -15.35 -12.00 -2.07
N GLU A 31 -15.05 -11.26 -3.13
CA GLU A 31 -13.71 -11.24 -3.72
C GLU A 31 -12.68 -10.64 -2.75
N PRO A 32 -11.43 -11.16 -2.74
CA PRO A 32 -10.38 -10.58 -1.94
C PRO A 32 -10.03 -9.19 -2.48
N VAL A 33 -10.13 -8.17 -1.64
CA VAL A 33 -9.78 -6.79 -1.96
C VAL A 33 -8.65 -6.33 -1.04
N VAL A 34 -7.70 -5.60 -1.60
CA VAL A 34 -6.69 -4.86 -0.84
C VAL A 34 -6.96 -3.38 -1.03
N ASP A 35 -7.16 -2.68 0.07
CA ASP A 35 -7.35 -1.23 0.13
C ASP A 35 -6.15 -0.61 0.86
N VAL A 36 -5.50 0.35 0.23
CA VAL A 36 -4.36 1.09 0.79
C VAL A 36 -4.69 2.57 0.82
N MET A 37 -4.74 3.13 2.03
CA MET A 37 -4.95 4.56 2.25
C MET A 37 -3.61 5.25 2.49
N PHE A 38 -3.33 6.28 1.70
CA PHE A 38 -2.13 7.09 1.84
C PHE A 38 -2.39 8.29 2.77
N ALA A 39 -1.32 8.83 3.35
CA ALA A 39 -1.40 9.97 4.27
C ALA A 39 -1.98 11.25 3.64
N ASP A 40 -1.93 11.37 2.31
CA ASP A 40 -2.51 12.50 1.58
C ASP A 40 -3.99 12.31 1.22
N GLY A 41 -4.61 11.23 1.68
CA GLY A 41 -6.02 10.91 1.46
C GLY A 41 -6.29 10.12 0.18
N ASP A 42 -5.29 9.89 -0.67
CA ASP A 42 -5.46 9.01 -1.83
C ASP A 42 -5.68 7.56 -1.39
N ARG A 43 -6.42 6.81 -2.20
CA ARG A 43 -6.64 5.38 -2.03
C ARG A 43 -6.18 4.59 -3.24
N LEU A 44 -5.58 3.43 -2.98
CA LEU A 44 -5.28 2.40 -3.97
C LEU A 44 -6.09 1.16 -3.62
N ILE A 45 -7.04 0.82 -4.48
CA ILE A 45 -7.88 -0.38 -4.34
C ILE A 45 -7.45 -1.39 -5.39
N MET A 46 -7.09 -2.59 -4.95
CA MET A 46 -6.66 -3.70 -5.79
C MET A 46 -7.58 -4.91 -5.57
N LYS A 47 -8.23 -5.36 -6.65
CA LYS A 47 -9.06 -6.57 -6.64
C LYS A 47 -8.18 -7.80 -6.83
N GLY A 48 -7.94 -8.54 -5.76
CA GLY A 48 -7.00 -9.66 -5.71
C GLY A 48 -7.49 -10.93 -6.42
N ALA A 49 -8.72 -10.98 -6.94
CA ALA A 49 -9.25 -12.14 -7.64
C ALA A 49 -8.50 -12.46 -8.95
N HIS A 50 -8.02 -11.43 -9.65
CA HIS A 50 -7.33 -11.56 -10.94
C HIS A 50 -5.90 -10.98 -10.93
N LEU A 51 -5.37 -10.67 -9.75
CA LEU A 51 -4.03 -10.09 -9.61
C LEU A 51 -3.12 -11.08 -8.90
N THR A 52 -1.93 -11.24 -9.47
CA THR A 52 -0.84 -11.96 -8.80
C THR A 52 -0.27 -11.11 -7.67
N THR A 53 0.37 -11.77 -6.71
CA THR A 53 1.07 -11.06 -5.62
C THR A 53 2.17 -10.13 -6.13
N GLY A 54 2.84 -10.50 -7.23
CA GLY A 54 3.85 -9.66 -7.86
C GLY A 54 3.26 -8.37 -8.42
N GLU A 55 2.14 -8.44 -9.14
CA GLU A 55 1.46 -7.26 -9.68
C GLU A 55 0.98 -6.32 -8.57
N MET A 56 0.42 -6.87 -7.49
CA MET A 56 -0.03 -6.06 -6.35
C MET A 56 1.14 -5.34 -5.65
N LEU A 57 2.28 -6.03 -5.47
CA LEU A 57 3.48 -5.43 -4.88
C LEU A 57 4.08 -4.36 -5.80
N THR A 58 4.14 -4.61 -7.11
CA THR A 58 4.64 -3.63 -8.08
C THR A 58 3.74 -2.40 -8.15
N ALA A 59 2.42 -2.58 -8.15
CA ALA A 59 1.47 -1.47 -8.13
C ALA A 59 1.62 -0.62 -6.85
N LEU A 60 1.75 -1.27 -5.70
CA LEU A 60 1.99 -0.58 -4.43
C LEU A 60 3.33 0.18 -4.44
N ALA A 61 4.42 -0.47 -4.86
CA ALA A 61 5.75 0.14 -4.93
C ALA A 61 5.78 1.34 -5.89
N SER A 62 5.16 1.22 -7.06
CA SER A 62 5.03 2.33 -8.01
C SER A 62 4.28 3.51 -7.40
N ARG A 63 3.21 3.25 -6.65
CA ARG A 63 2.43 4.30 -5.99
C ARG A 63 3.21 4.95 -4.84
N CYS A 64 3.92 4.17 -4.02
CA CYS A 64 4.80 4.69 -2.99
C CYS A 64 5.89 5.61 -3.57
N ASN A 65 6.61 5.16 -4.61
CA ASN A 65 7.66 5.96 -5.25
C ASN A 65 7.11 7.26 -5.87
N ALA A 66 5.96 7.19 -6.54
CA ALA A 66 5.32 8.37 -7.11
C ALA A 66 4.90 9.41 -6.04
N LYS A 67 4.60 8.94 -4.82
CA LYS A 67 4.23 9.79 -3.68
C LYS A 67 5.45 10.39 -3.00
N ASP A 68 6.50 9.60 -2.81
CA ASP A 68 7.78 10.06 -2.26
C ASP A 68 8.39 11.20 -3.10
N LEU A 69 8.39 11.04 -4.43
CA LEU A 69 8.79 12.10 -5.37
C LEU A 69 7.92 13.36 -5.27
N LYS A 70 6.61 13.20 -5.05
CA LYS A 70 5.68 14.34 -4.88
C LYS A 70 5.94 15.08 -3.57
N GLU A 71 6.22 14.37 -2.48
CA GLU A 71 6.57 14.99 -1.19
C GLU A 71 7.91 15.73 -1.28
N GLU A 72 8.91 15.18 -1.97
CA GLU A 72 10.19 15.84 -2.18
C GLU A 72 10.05 17.13 -3.00
N GLN A 73 9.22 17.12 -4.06
CA GLN A 73 8.96 18.34 -4.84
C GLN A 73 8.15 19.40 -4.08
N LYS A 74 7.20 18.98 -3.24
CA LYS A 74 6.44 19.91 -2.38
C LYS A 74 7.34 20.55 -1.32
N SER A 75 8.35 19.82 -0.86
CA SER A 75 9.38 20.31 0.07
C SER A 75 10.40 21.24 -0.60
N LYS A 76 10.76 20.99 -1.86
CA LYS A 76 11.65 21.88 -2.65
C LYS A 76 10.98 23.21 -3.03
N LYS A 77 9.68 23.23 -3.29
CA LYS A 77 8.92 24.48 -3.54
C LYS A 77 8.63 25.33 -2.29
N LYS A 78 8.91 24.80 -1.09
CA LYS A 78 8.72 25.49 0.20
C LYS A 78 10.00 26.10 0.77
N LYS A 79 11.15 25.97 0.10
CA LYS A 79 12.36 26.69 0.50
C LYS A 79 12.34 28.09 -0.16
N PRO A 80 12.31 29.19 0.63
CA PRO A 80 12.37 30.56 0.12
C PRO A 80 13.73 30.87 -0.53
#